data_AF-A0A1G1Z3V4-F1
#
_entry.id   AF-A0A1G1Z3V4-F1
#
_cell.length_a   1.000
_cell.length_b   1.000
_cell.length_c   1.000
_cell.angle_alpha   90.00
_cell.angle_beta   90.00
_cell.angle_gamma   90.00
#
_symmetry.space_group_name_H-M   'P 1'
#
loop_
_entity.id
_entity.type
_entity.pdbx_description
1 polymer ?
#
loop_
_entity_poly.entity_id
_entity_poly.type
_entity_poly.pdbx_seq_one_letter_code
_entity_poly.pdbx_strand_id
1 'polypeptide(L)'
;MLGLAGSITPANSGQVLIIISGDMDNSGAGNGTQVRIRYGTGTAPANGAALTGTTAGTLQKYVNGDATGIGVTFIPGRVPFSVNAIVPNLAITTAYWVDLEFGAITGGTARVRDVSMSIVEL
;
A
#
# COMPACT_ATOMS: atom_id res chain seq x y z
N MET A 1 -4.33 1.55 7.91
CA MET A 1 -4.98 1.17 6.65
C MET A 1 -5.26 2.43 5.85
N LEU A 2 -5.10 2.41 4.52
CA LEU A 2 -5.44 3.57 3.68
C LEU A 2 -6.95 3.69 3.48
N GLY A 3 -7.70 2.58 3.57
CA GLY A 3 -9.15 2.58 3.43
C GLY A 3 -9.60 2.64 1.97
N LEU A 4 -8.85 2.00 1.06
CA LEU A 4 -9.23 1.93 -0.36
C LEU A 4 -10.48 1.06 -0.58
N ALA A 5 -10.65 0.04 0.27
CA ALA A 5 -11.78 -0.89 0.24
C ALA A 5 -12.08 -1.48 -1.15
N GLY A 6 -11.04 -1.75 -1.95
CA GLY A 6 -11.18 -2.48 -3.20
C GLY A 6 -11.72 -3.88 -2.94
N SER A 7 -12.49 -4.45 -3.86
CA SER A 7 -13.12 -5.76 -3.65
C SER A 7 -13.03 -6.64 -4.88
N ILE A 8 -12.80 -7.94 -4.66
CA ILE A 8 -12.91 -8.97 -5.68
C ILE A 8 -13.57 -10.22 -5.10
N THR A 9 -14.41 -10.87 -5.90
CA THR A 9 -14.96 -12.19 -5.60
C THR A 9 -14.51 -13.12 -6.72
N PRO A 10 -13.43 -13.92 -6.53
CA PRO A 10 -12.95 -14.83 -7.55
C PRO A 10 -14.05 -15.80 -7.99
N ALA A 11 -14.23 -15.99 -9.29
CA ALA A 11 -15.29 -16.82 -9.85
C ALA A 11 -14.76 -18.11 -10.49
N ASN A 12 -13.45 -18.19 -10.79
CA ASN A 12 -12.90 -19.26 -11.61
C ASN A 12 -11.63 -19.88 -11.00
N SER A 13 -10.54 -19.12 -10.88
CA SER A 13 -9.22 -19.65 -10.55
C SER A 13 -8.84 -19.47 -9.09
N GLY A 14 -9.36 -18.44 -8.43
CA GLY A 14 -8.87 -18.04 -7.11
C GLY A 14 -7.44 -17.47 -7.13
N GLN A 15 -6.87 -17.24 -8.31
CA GLN A 15 -5.58 -16.58 -8.48
C GLN A 15 -5.82 -15.14 -8.90
N VAL A 16 -5.32 -14.18 -8.13
CA VAL A 16 -5.61 -12.76 -8.34
C VAL A 16 -4.32 -11.95 -8.43
N LEU A 17 -4.15 -11.22 -9.52
CA LEU A 17 -3.15 -10.15 -9.65
C LEU A 17 -3.70 -8.87 -9.03
N ILE A 18 -2.94 -8.32 -8.09
CA ILE A 18 -3.20 -7.02 -7.46
C ILE A 18 -2.08 -6.08 -7.84
N ILE A 19 -2.42 -4.87 -8.29
CA ILE A 19 -1.48 -3.77 -8.53
C ILE A 19 -2.05 -2.52 -7.87
N ILE A 20 -1.28 -1.89 -6.99
CA ILE A 20 -1.61 -0.58 -6.40
C ILE A 20 -0.43 0.35 -6.66
N SER A 21 -0.70 1.48 -7.30
CA SER A 21 0.27 2.53 -7.56
C SER A 21 -0.24 3.87 -7.07
N GLY A 22 0.66 4.82 -6.90
CA GLY A 22 0.35 6.19 -6.50
C GLY A 22 1.61 6.92 -6.06
N ASP A 23 1.41 7.98 -5.31
CA ASP A 23 2.49 8.80 -4.75
C ASP A 23 2.55 8.68 -3.24
N MET A 24 3.77 8.69 -2.68
CA MET A 24 4.03 8.68 -1.25
C MET A 24 5.07 9.72 -0.84
N ASP A 25 4.93 10.25 0.36
CA ASP A 25 5.87 11.17 1.00
C ASP A 25 5.76 11.09 2.53
N ASN A 26 6.74 11.68 3.20
CA ASN A 26 6.74 11.87 4.65
C ASN A 26 7.08 13.34 4.98
N SER A 27 6.55 13.88 6.07
CA SER A 27 6.84 15.25 6.49
C SER A 27 8.16 15.44 7.25
N GLY A 28 8.81 14.37 7.72
CA GLY A 28 10.05 14.42 8.50
C GLY A 28 11.30 14.24 7.65
N ALA A 29 12.30 15.10 7.82
CA ALA A 29 13.63 14.88 7.24
C ALA A 29 14.27 13.61 7.82
N GLY A 30 15.01 12.85 7.00
CA GLY A 30 15.58 11.55 7.40
C GLY A 30 14.58 10.47 7.80
N ASN A 31 13.27 10.74 7.66
CA ASN A 31 12.19 9.78 7.89
C ASN A 31 11.62 9.31 6.56
N GLY A 32 10.74 8.32 6.60
CA GLY A 32 10.20 7.74 5.39
C GLY A 32 8.79 7.21 5.53
N THR A 33 8.21 6.87 4.38
CA THR A 33 6.93 6.18 4.31
C THR A 33 7.17 4.78 3.77
N GLN A 34 6.37 3.82 4.21
CA GLN A 34 6.37 2.47 3.69
C GLN A 34 4.95 2.07 3.28
N VAL A 35 4.84 1.23 2.25
CA VAL A 35 3.56 0.77 1.70
C VAL A 35 3.61 -0.70 1.27
N ARG A 36 2.49 -1.42 1.40
CA ARG A 36 2.32 -2.80 0.93
C ARG A 36 0.84 -3.16 0.77
N ILE A 37 0.53 -4.16 -0.04
CA ILE A 37 -0.83 -4.66 -0.23
C ILE A 37 -1.27 -5.46 1.01
N ARG A 38 -2.53 -5.29 1.40
CA ARG A 38 -3.25 -6.16 2.32
C ARG A 38 -4.57 -6.62 1.75
N TYR A 39 -5.00 -7.82 2.09
CA TYR A 39 -6.29 -8.36 1.68
C TYR A 39 -6.90 -9.25 2.77
N GLY A 40 -8.20 -9.49 2.70
CA GLY A 40 -8.90 -10.36 3.64
C GLY A 40 -10.38 -10.47 3.33
N THR A 41 -11.13 -11.14 4.19
CA THR A 41 -12.60 -11.28 4.08
C THR A 41 -13.32 -10.42 5.13
N GLY A 42 -14.64 -10.30 5.01
CA GLY A 42 -15.47 -9.50 5.91
C GLY A 42 -15.46 -8.02 5.57
N THR A 43 -15.58 -7.15 6.58
CA THR A 43 -15.64 -5.70 6.38
C THR A 43 -14.26 -5.15 6.03
N ALA A 44 -14.19 -4.40 4.92
CA ALA A 44 -12.97 -3.71 4.52
C ALA A 44 -12.54 -2.67 5.58
N PRO A 45 -11.24 -2.50 5.85
CA PRO A 45 -10.77 -1.51 6.80
C PRO A 45 -11.09 -0.06 6.39
N ALA A 46 -11.38 0.81 7.35
CA ALA A 46 -11.49 2.25 7.13
C ALA A 46 -10.12 2.96 7.12
N ASN A 47 -10.06 4.18 6.60
CA ASN A 47 -8.85 5.00 6.68
C ASN A 47 -8.43 5.19 8.15
N GLY A 48 -7.14 4.98 8.43
CA GLY A 48 -6.60 5.09 9.78
C GLY A 48 -6.86 3.86 10.67
N ALA A 49 -7.59 2.84 10.20
CA ALA A 49 -7.76 1.60 10.97
C ALA A 49 -6.42 0.88 11.19
N ALA A 50 -6.34 0.11 12.29
CA ALA A 50 -5.20 -0.74 12.60
C ALA A 50 -4.93 -1.74 11.48
N LEU A 51 -3.67 -2.22 11.38
CA LEU A 51 -3.32 -3.15 10.32
C LEU A 51 -3.97 -4.52 10.54
N THR A 52 -4.79 -4.99 9.58
CA THR A 52 -5.47 -6.29 9.60
C THR A 52 -5.29 -7.03 8.28
N GLY A 53 -5.80 -8.27 8.19
CA GLY A 53 -5.69 -9.11 7.00
C GLY A 53 -4.29 -9.58 6.65
N THR A 54 -4.20 -10.26 5.52
CA THR A 54 -2.99 -10.91 5.00
C THR A 54 -2.21 -9.97 4.10
N THR A 55 -0.89 -9.98 4.21
CA THR A 55 -0.02 -9.12 3.41
C THR A 55 0.33 -9.78 2.07
N ALA A 56 0.43 -9.01 1.00
CA ALA A 56 0.89 -9.48 -0.31
C ALA A 56 1.96 -8.55 -0.90
N GLY A 57 2.89 -9.14 -1.65
CA GLY A 57 4.01 -8.41 -2.27
C GLY A 57 5.04 -7.88 -1.28
N THR A 58 6.00 -7.11 -1.80
CA THR A 58 7.11 -6.55 -1.02
C THR A 58 6.69 -5.27 -0.30
N LEU A 59 7.22 -5.07 0.91
CA LEU A 59 7.11 -3.79 1.62
C LEU A 59 8.00 -2.75 0.94
N GLN A 60 7.40 -1.85 0.15
CA GLN A 60 8.11 -0.75 -0.50
C GLN A 60 8.35 0.37 0.51
N LYS A 61 9.53 1.00 0.44
CA LYS A 61 9.96 2.04 1.37
C LYS A 61 10.59 3.18 0.60
N TYR A 62 10.26 4.39 1.03
CA TYR A 62 10.95 5.60 0.61
C TYR A 62 11.40 6.35 1.86
N VAL A 63 12.66 6.79 1.89
CA VAL A 63 13.22 7.62 2.95
C VAL A 63 13.57 8.97 2.35
N ASN A 64 13.05 10.04 2.95
CA ASN A 64 13.42 11.40 2.64
C ASN A 64 14.92 11.59 2.94
N GLY A 65 15.62 12.31 2.06
CA GLY A 65 17.00 12.72 2.34
C GLY A 65 17.10 13.49 3.67
N ASP A 66 18.23 13.32 4.36
CA ASP A 66 18.59 14.21 5.45
C ASP A 66 19.12 15.55 4.88
N ALA A 67 18.92 16.65 5.62
CA ALA A 67 19.46 17.95 5.24
C ALA A 67 20.95 18.11 5.64
N THR A 68 21.57 17.09 6.24
CA THR A 68 22.79 17.24 7.06
C THR A 68 24.03 16.53 6.52
N GLY A 69 23.96 15.79 5.41
CA GLY A 69 25.13 15.06 4.90
C GLY A 69 25.78 15.56 3.61
N ILE A 70 25.00 16.13 2.67
CA ILE A 70 25.48 16.31 1.27
C ILE A 70 25.09 17.69 0.66
N GLY A 71 24.52 18.62 1.45
CA GLY A 71 24.13 19.93 0.91
C GLY A 71 23.01 19.87 -0.14
N VAL A 72 22.29 18.75 -0.22
CA VAL A 72 21.05 18.66 -0.98
C VAL A 72 19.91 19.15 -0.10
N THR A 73 19.32 20.28 -0.46
CA THR A 73 18.13 20.82 0.19
C THR A 73 17.03 19.76 0.20
N PHE A 74 16.43 19.51 1.36
CA PHE A 74 15.18 18.76 1.46
C PHE A 74 14.15 19.41 0.52
N ILE A 75 13.83 18.73 -0.57
CA ILE A 75 12.69 19.07 -1.40
C ILE A 75 11.61 18.06 -0.99
N PRO A 76 10.48 18.50 -0.40
CA PRO A 76 9.35 17.63 -0.15
C PRO A 76 8.80 17.15 -1.49
N GLY A 77 9.38 16.06 -1.99
CA GLY A 77 9.01 15.41 -3.24
C GLY A 77 8.02 14.31 -2.97
N ARG A 78 6.95 14.26 -3.77
CA ARG A 78 6.15 13.05 -3.90
C ARG A 78 6.99 12.05 -4.68
N VAL A 79 7.06 10.81 -4.19
CA VAL A 79 7.76 9.72 -4.88
C VAL A 79 6.72 8.70 -5.34
N PRO A 80 6.72 8.34 -6.63
CA PRO A 80 5.80 7.34 -7.12
C PRO A 80 6.18 5.95 -6.58
N PHE A 81 5.16 5.14 -6.28
CA PHE A 81 5.33 3.73 -5.94
C PHE A 81 4.43 2.86 -6.81
N SER A 82 4.81 1.59 -6.92
CA SER A 82 3.94 0.53 -7.38
C SER A 82 4.23 -0.72 -6.53
N VAL A 83 3.17 -1.29 -5.95
CA VAL A 83 3.21 -2.59 -5.29
C VAL A 83 2.32 -3.54 -6.08
N ASN A 84 2.85 -4.71 -6.38
CA ASN A 84 2.13 -5.75 -7.10
C ASN A 84 2.34 -7.12 -6.46
N ALA A 85 1.33 -7.98 -6.56
CA ALA A 85 1.40 -9.35 -6.07
C ALA A 85 0.42 -10.24 -6.83
N ILE A 86 0.79 -11.50 -7.02
CA ILE A 86 -0.16 -12.57 -7.37
C ILE A 86 -0.50 -13.28 -6.07
N VAL A 87 -1.78 -13.28 -5.71
CA VAL A 87 -2.32 -13.98 -4.55
C VAL A 87 -2.98 -15.27 -5.04
N PRO A 88 -2.40 -16.44 -4.74
CA PRO A 88 -2.97 -17.72 -5.15
C PRO A 88 -4.01 -18.22 -4.13
N ASN A 89 -4.79 -19.21 -4.55
CA ASN A 89 -5.65 -20.04 -3.68
C ASN A 89 -6.69 -19.25 -2.87
N LEU A 90 -7.19 -18.12 -3.38
CA LEU A 90 -8.38 -17.49 -2.82
C LEU A 90 -9.58 -18.38 -3.09
N ALA A 91 -10.42 -18.61 -2.07
CA ALA A 91 -11.64 -19.37 -2.25
C ALA A 91 -12.55 -18.67 -3.28
N ILE A 92 -12.98 -19.43 -4.28
CA ILE A 92 -14.00 -18.98 -5.24
C ILE A 92 -15.29 -18.59 -4.49
N THR A 93 -16.08 -17.71 -5.11
CA THR A 93 -17.36 -17.17 -4.59
C THR A 93 -17.27 -16.45 -3.24
N THR A 94 -16.07 -16.27 -2.69
CA THR A 94 -15.82 -15.53 -1.45
C THR A 94 -15.36 -14.12 -1.78
N ALA A 95 -16.01 -13.12 -1.19
CA ALA A 95 -15.60 -11.72 -1.35
C ALA A 95 -14.35 -11.42 -0.51
N TYR A 96 -13.33 -10.86 -1.16
CA TYR A 96 -12.12 -10.36 -0.54
C TYR A 96 -12.03 -8.85 -0.72
N TRP A 97 -11.72 -8.16 0.37
CA TRP A 97 -11.29 -6.77 0.29
C TRP A 97 -9.78 -6.71 0.03
N VAL A 98 -9.35 -5.64 -0.63
CA VAL A 98 -7.96 -5.28 -0.91
C VAL A 98 -7.76 -3.82 -0.47
N ASP A 99 -6.71 -3.58 0.30
CA ASP A 99 -6.34 -2.27 0.82
C ASP A 99 -4.81 -2.10 0.80
N LEU A 100 -4.36 -0.88 1.07
CA LEU A 100 -2.94 -0.54 1.20
C LEU A 100 -2.62 -0.33 2.70
N GLU A 101 -1.65 -1.09 3.23
CA GLU A 101 -0.97 -0.63 4.44
C GLU A 101 -0.05 0.52 4.09
N PHE A 102 -0.06 1.56 4.92
CA PHE A 102 0.92 2.63 4.84
C PHE A 102 1.25 3.13 6.24
N GLY A 103 2.43 3.71 6.41
CA GLY A 103 2.84 4.31 7.67
C GLY A 103 4.22 4.94 7.60
N ALA A 104 4.53 5.76 8.61
CA ALA A 104 5.87 6.27 8.80
C ALA A 104 6.82 5.15 9.23
N ILE A 105 8.07 5.18 8.75
CA ILE A 105 9.10 4.19 9.13
C ILE A 105 9.56 4.43 10.57
N THR A 106 9.91 5.67 10.90
CA THR A 106 10.43 6.06 12.23
C THR A 106 9.60 7.19 12.84
N GLY A 107 9.28 8.23 12.06
CA GLY A 107 8.53 9.39 12.50
C GLY A 107 8.01 10.25 11.34
N GLY A 108 7.45 11.42 11.68
CA GLY A 108 6.77 12.30 10.74
C GLY A 108 5.40 11.79 10.28
N THR A 109 4.72 12.58 9.45
CA THR A 109 3.42 12.23 8.89
C THR A 109 3.61 11.58 7.53
N ALA A 110 3.38 10.26 7.47
CA ALA A 110 3.28 9.53 6.20
C ALA A 110 1.99 9.90 5.45
N ARG A 111 2.09 10.03 4.13
CA ARG A 111 0.96 10.35 3.26
C ARG A 111 1.05 9.52 1.98
N VAL A 112 -0.11 9.15 1.46
CA VAL A 112 -0.29 8.45 0.19
C VAL A 112 -1.40 9.13 -0.60
N ARG A 113 -1.18 9.39 -1.89
CA ARG A 113 -2.05 10.19 -2.78
C ARG A 113 -2.05 9.63 -4.20
N ASP A 114 -2.99 10.13 -5.00
CA ASP A 114 -3.07 9.84 -6.44
C ASP A 114 -3.05 8.34 -6.75
N VAL A 115 -3.80 7.59 -5.95
CA VAL A 115 -3.78 6.12 -5.93
C VAL A 115 -4.64 5.54 -7.05
N SER A 116 -4.10 4.55 -7.75
CA SER A 116 -4.82 3.67 -8.66
C SER A 116 -4.69 2.22 -8.21
N MET A 117 -5.76 1.44 -8.35
CA MET A 117 -5.78 0.02 -8.00
C MET A 117 -6.39 -0.79 -9.15
N SER A 118 -5.69 -1.85 -9.54
CA SER A 118 -6.19 -2.88 -10.43
C SER A 118 -6.19 -4.22 -9.70
N ILE A 119 -7.31 -4.92 -9.73
CA ILE A 119 -7.48 -6.26 -9.19
C ILE A 119 -8.04 -7.13 -10.31
N VAL A 120 -7.33 -8.19 -10.68
CA VAL A 120 -7.69 -9.04 -11.83
C VAL A 120 -7.57 -10.51 -11.43
N GLU A 121 -8.65 -11.27 -11.58
CA GLU A 121 -8.56 -12.72 -11.52
C GLU A 121 -7.86 -13.23 -12.79
N LEU A 122 -6.87 -14.12 -12.61
CA LEU A 122 -6.06 -14.70 -13.67
C LEU A 122 -6.61 -16.04 -14.15
#